data_AF-A0A554L0T2-F1
#
_entry.id   AF-A0A554L0T2-F1
#
_cell.length_a   1.000
_cell.length_b   1.000
_cell.length_c   1.000
_cell.angle_alpha   90.00
_cell.angle_beta   90.00
_cell.angle_gamma   90.00
#
_symmetry.space_group_name_H-M   'P 1'
#
loop_
_entity.id
_entity.type
_entity.pdbx_description
1 polymer ?
#
loop_
_entity_poly.entity_id
_entity_poly.type
_entity_poly.pdbx_seq_one_letter_code
_entity_poly.pdbx_strand_id
1 'polypeptide(L)'
;MQTGEALKWFFQNLWVEILFGVVLIPLTGWVFMWLYHRFYKAHMITRVLRVHNNPTRTWRKGVYAADRFMDIFEAGRPVRSEAILMYGGGDGGGAWHNSYLDKGILEKYGLVETFEEGGQRMVKATQTSLTKAVYKILFSQDEREKLKTNSFSRGDGRRNLTP
;
A
#
# COMPACT_ATOMS: atom_id res chain seq x y z
N MET A 1 22.34 55.07 -2.38
CA MET A 1 22.10 54.95 -3.84
C MET A 1 21.71 53.55 -4.30
N GLN A 2 21.98 52.46 -3.56
CA GLN A 2 21.67 51.09 -3.99
C GLN A 2 20.16 50.70 -3.99
N THR A 3 19.30 51.39 -3.25
CA THR A 3 17.88 51.02 -3.12
C THR A 3 17.02 51.40 -4.33
N GLY A 4 17.40 52.42 -5.09
CA GLY A 4 16.63 52.91 -6.24
C GLY A 4 16.74 52.03 -7.49
N GLU A 5 17.91 51.42 -7.71
CA GLU A 5 18.11 50.50 -8.84
C GLU A 5 17.44 49.15 -8.63
N ALA A 6 17.46 48.64 -7.39
CA ALA A 6 16.75 47.42 -7.02
C ALA A 6 15.22 47.57 -7.22
N LEU A 7 14.66 48.74 -6.88
CA LEU A 7 13.24 49.01 -7.06
C LEU A 7 12.85 49.07 -8.56
N LYS A 8 13.68 49.73 -9.39
CA LYS A 8 13.45 49.77 -10.85
C LYS A 8 13.53 48.40 -11.49
N TRP A 9 14.52 47.59 -11.10
CA TRP A 9 14.65 46.21 -11.56
C TRP A 9 13.43 45.37 -11.15
N PHE A 10 12.93 45.53 -9.93
CA PHE A 10 11.72 44.85 -9.45
C PHE A 10 10.49 45.22 -10.29
N PHE A 11 10.23 46.51 -10.54
CA PHE A 11 9.10 46.94 -11.36
C PHE A 11 9.22 46.54 -12.85
N GLN A 12 10.45 46.45 -13.38
CA GLN A 12 10.69 45.96 -14.75
C GLN A 12 10.43 44.46 -14.88
N ASN A 13 10.72 43.68 -13.84
CA ASN A 13 10.53 42.22 -13.84
C ASN A 13 9.21 41.77 -13.20
N LEU A 14 8.41 42.70 -12.65
CA LEU A 14 7.14 42.43 -12.00
C LEU A 14 6.19 41.60 -12.88
N TRP A 15 6.16 41.89 -14.19
CA TRP A 15 5.36 41.11 -15.15
C TRP A 15 5.84 39.67 -15.30
N VAL A 16 7.15 39.44 -15.23
CA VAL A 16 7.74 38.09 -15.28
C VAL A 16 7.43 37.35 -13.99
N GLU A 17 7.51 37.99 -12.83
CA GLU A 17 7.14 37.38 -11.55
C GLU A 17 5.64 37.04 -11.47
N ILE A 18 4.78 37.92 -11.97
CA ILE A 18 3.33 37.65 -12.06
C ILE A 18 3.07 36.49 -13.01
N LEU A 19 3.69 36.47 -14.20
CA LEU A 19 3.58 35.35 -15.14
C LEU A 19 4.09 34.04 -14.53
N PHE A 20 5.21 34.10 -13.80
CA PHE A 20 5.76 32.95 -13.09
C PHE A 20 4.80 32.45 -12.01
N GLY A 21 4.21 33.34 -11.21
CA GLY A 21 3.18 32.98 -10.23
C GLY A 21 1.94 32.36 -10.88
N VAL A 22 1.41 32.99 -11.93
CA VAL A 22 0.20 32.54 -12.64
C VAL A 22 0.41 31.22 -13.37
N VAL A 23 1.64 30.89 -13.81
CA VAL A 23 1.92 29.61 -14.49
C VAL A 23 2.36 28.53 -13.50
N LEU A 24 3.22 28.87 -12.54
CA LEU A 24 3.84 27.88 -11.66
C LEU A 24 2.89 27.45 -10.54
N ILE A 25 2.03 28.33 -10.02
CA ILE A 25 1.08 27.98 -8.95
C ILE A 25 0.03 26.97 -9.45
N PRO A 26 -0.64 27.15 -10.60
CA PRO A 26 -1.55 26.12 -11.11
C PRO A 26 -0.83 24.84 -11.51
N LEU A 27 0.38 24.93 -12.08
CA LEU A 27 1.15 23.75 -12.47
C LEU A 27 1.55 22.92 -11.24
N THR A 28 2.08 23.57 -10.21
CA THR A 28 2.43 22.91 -8.94
C THR A 28 1.20 22.39 -8.23
N GLY A 29 0.09 23.14 -8.21
CA GLY A 29 -1.19 22.70 -7.68
C GLY A 29 -1.76 21.48 -8.41
N TRP A 30 -1.63 21.42 -9.73
CA TRP A 30 -2.08 20.29 -10.55
C TRP A 30 -1.23 19.04 -10.30
N VAL A 31 0.10 19.17 -10.28
CA VAL A 31 1.01 18.07 -9.94
C VAL A 31 0.76 17.58 -8.51
N PHE A 32 0.57 18.49 -7.56
CA PHE A 32 0.27 18.15 -6.18
C PHE A 32 -1.07 17.43 -6.05
N MET A 33 -2.14 17.91 -6.72
CA MET A 33 -3.43 17.21 -6.75
C MET A 33 -3.29 15.81 -7.34
N TRP A 34 -2.54 15.67 -8.43
CA TRP A 34 -2.34 14.38 -9.09
C TRP A 34 -1.60 13.38 -8.19
N LEU A 35 -0.55 13.83 -7.50
CA LEU A 35 0.16 13.04 -6.50
C LEU A 35 -0.75 12.70 -5.32
N TYR A 36 -1.44 13.71 -4.76
CA TYR A 36 -2.34 13.55 -3.63
C TYR A 36 -3.44 12.53 -3.92
N HIS A 37 -4.05 12.59 -5.11
CA HIS A 37 -5.10 11.65 -5.50
C HIS A 37 -4.58 10.20 -5.54
N ARG A 38 -3.36 9.98 -6.05
CA ARG A 38 -2.73 8.65 -6.08
C ARG A 38 -2.44 8.11 -4.67
N PHE A 39 -1.85 8.94 -3.81
CA PHE A 39 -1.56 8.55 -2.43
C PHE A 39 -2.83 8.33 -1.61
N TYR A 40 -3.82 9.22 -1.76
CA TYR A 40 -5.11 9.11 -1.10
C TYR A 40 -5.84 7.83 -1.52
N LYS A 41 -5.86 7.51 -2.81
CA LYS A 41 -6.45 6.27 -3.33
C LYS A 41 -5.76 5.04 -2.77
N ALA A 42 -4.42 5.01 -2.76
CA ALA A 42 -3.66 3.91 -2.16
C ALA A 42 -3.99 3.76 -0.66
N HIS A 43 -4.02 4.87 0.08
CA HIS A 43 -4.34 4.87 1.51
C HIS A 43 -5.76 4.37 1.79
N MET A 44 -6.76 4.85 1.04
CA MET A 44 -8.15 4.38 1.15
C MET A 44 -8.27 2.88 0.91
N ILE A 45 -7.62 2.37 -0.14
CA ILE A 45 -7.60 0.93 -0.44
C ILE A 45 -6.98 0.15 0.71
N THR A 46 -5.83 0.59 1.23
CA THR A 46 -5.18 -0.08 2.37
C THR A 46 -6.08 -0.10 3.61
N ARG A 47 -6.83 0.97 3.85
CA ARG A 47 -7.78 1.05 4.96
C ARG A 47 -8.93 0.06 4.79
N VAL A 48 -9.49 -0.06 3.58
CA VAL A 48 -10.55 -1.04 3.27
C VAL A 48 -10.03 -2.46 3.46
N LEU A 49 -8.84 -2.77 2.92
CA LEU A 49 -8.20 -4.07 3.10
C LEU A 49 -8.01 -4.44 4.58
N ARG A 50 -7.71 -3.44 5.43
CA ARG A 50 -7.55 -3.63 6.88
C ARG A 50 -8.84 -3.73 7.65
N VAL A 51 -9.89 -2.97 7.31
CA VAL A 51 -11.20 -3.09 7.97
C VAL A 51 -11.78 -4.48 7.76
N HIS A 52 -11.55 -5.06 6.59
CA HIS A 52 -11.90 -6.45 6.31
C HIS A 52 -10.92 -7.48 6.96
N ASN A 53 -9.80 -7.02 7.52
CA ASN A 53 -8.83 -7.81 8.29
C ASN A 53 -9.12 -7.63 9.81
N ASN A 54 -10.23 -8.19 10.30
CA ASN A 54 -10.65 -8.01 11.70
C ASN A 54 -9.79 -8.88 12.67
N PRO A 55 -9.15 -8.28 13.70
CA PRO A 55 -8.15 -8.94 14.58
C PRO A 55 -8.69 -9.96 15.61
N THR A 56 -9.99 -10.27 15.63
CA THR A 56 -10.56 -11.19 16.64
C THR A 56 -10.19 -12.67 16.46
N ARG A 57 -9.39 -13.04 15.46
CA ARG A 57 -8.97 -14.44 15.24
C ARG A 57 -7.50 -14.52 14.79
N THR A 58 -6.60 -14.43 15.76
CA THR A 58 -5.14 -14.61 15.64
C THR A 58 -4.69 -15.94 15.02
N TRP A 59 -5.60 -16.90 14.81
CA TRP A 59 -5.33 -18.24 14.27
C TRP A 59 -5.46 -18.37 12.74
N ARG A 60 -5.80 -17.30 12.01
CA ARG A 60 -6.08 -17.37 10.55
C ARG A 60 -5.26 -16.35 9.72
N LYS A 61 -3.93 -16.42 9.81
CA LYS A 61 -3.04 -15.72 8.86
C LYS A 61 -3.25 -16.27 7.44
N GLY A 62 -3.32 -15.40 6.42
CA GLY A 62 -3.54 -15.80 5.02
C GLY A 62 -5.01 -15.96 4.59
N VAL A 63 -5.97 -15.70 5.50
CA VAL A 63 -7.40 -15.77 5.18
C VAL A 63 -7.94 -14.44 4.65
N TYR A 64 -7.27 -13.31 4.91
CA TYR A 64 -7.80 -11.96 4.69
C TYR A 64 -7.20 -11.27 3.45
N ALA A 65 -7.97 -10.33 2.86
CA ALA A 65 -7.59 -9.63 1.63
C ALA A 65 -6.20 -8.97 1.67
N ALA A 66 -5.79 -8.37 2.80
CA ALA A 66 -4.49 -7.71 2.92
C ALA A 66 -3.32 -8.71 2.85
N ASP A 67 -3.38 -9.76 3.67
CA ASP A 67 -2.34 -10.80 3.74
C ASP A 67 -2.21 -11.51 2.39
N ARG A 68 -3.35 -11.90 1.80
CA ARG A 68 -3.37 -12.56 0.49
C ARG A 68 -2.81 -11.69 -0.60
N PHE A 69 -3.13 -10.40 -0.57
CA PHE A 69 -2.56 -9.47 -1.53
C PHE A 69 -1.04 -9.41 -1.39
N MET A 70 -0.51 -9.35 -0.17
CA MET A 70 0.94 -9.39 0.06
C MET A 70 1.55 -10.71 -0.44
N ASP A 71 0.94 -11.85 -0.14
CA ASP A 71 1.42 -13.17 -0.59
C ASP A 71 1.48 -13.27 -2.13
N ILE A 72 0.43 -12.82 -2.83
CA ILE A 72 0.37 -12.84 -4.30
C ILE A 72 1.38 -11.86 -4.89
N PHE A 73 1.55 -10.70 -4.26
CA PHE A 73 2.49 -9.69 -4.70
C PHE A 73 3.93 -10.17 -4.55
N GLU A 74 4.25 -10.81 -3.42
CA GLU A 74 5.57 -11.36 -3.10
C GLU A 74 5.89 -12.63 -3.90
N ALA A 75 4.88 -13.43 -4.26
CA ALA A 75 5.07 -14.60 -5.10
C ALA A 75 5.69 -14.25 -6.46
N GLY A 76 5.45 -13.04 -6.98
CA GLY A 76 6.03 -12.54 -8.23
C GLY A 76 5.62 -13.33 -9.49
N ARG A 77 4.74 -14.33 -9.34
CA ARG A 77 4.28 -15.25 -10.37
C ARG A 77 2.78 -15.51 -10.25
N PRO A 78 2.12 -15.99 -11.31
CA PRO A 78 0.74 -16.45 -11.21
C PRO A 78 0.58 -17.56 -10.17
N VAL A 79 -0.45 -17.45 -9.33
CA VAL A 79 -0.80 -18.43 -8.29
C VAL A 79 -2.16 -19.05 -8.58
N ARG A 80 -2.38 -20.29 -8.16
CA ARG A 80 -3.63 -21.03 -8.45
C ARG A 80 -4.79 -20.51 -7.60
N SER A 81 -5.95 -20.34 -8.26
CA SER A 81 -7.23 -19.88 -7.68
C SER A 81 -7.93 -20.87 -6.74
N GLU A 82 -7.46 -22.12 -6.66
CA GLU A 82 -8.21 -23.20 -5.99
C GLU A 82 -7.39 -23.93 -4.91
N ALA A 83 -6.15 -23.51 -4.66
CA ALA A 83 -5.28 -24.18 -3.70
C ALA A 83 -5.60 -23.78 -2.24
N ILE A 84 -5.53 -24.77 -1.36
CA ILE A 84 -5.76 -24.71 0.09
C ILE A 84 -4.58 -24.04 0.79
N LEU A 85 -4.86 -23.35 1.91
CA LEU A 85 -3.93 -22.69 2.84
C LEU A 85 -2.59 -23.44 2.98
N MET A 86 -1.48 -22.78 2.67
CA MET A 86 -0.16 -23.22 3.10
C MET A 86 0.44 -22.19 4.05
N TYR A 87 0.58 -22.58 5.31
CA TYR A 87 1.65 -22.09 6.18
C TYR A 87 2.33 -23.32 6.77
N GLY A 88 3.65 -23.46 6.52
CA GLY A 88 4.48 -24.43 7.24
C GLY A 88 5.22 -25.51 6.43
N GLY A 89 5.29 -25.42 5.10
CA GLY A 89 6.09 -26.36 4.30
C GLY A 89 6.83 -25.62 3.21
N GLY A 90 8.15 -25.83 3.12
CA GLY A 90 8.98 -25.31 2.03
C GLY A 90 8.37 -25.64 0.66
N ASP A 91 8.61 -24.74 -0.30
CA ASP A 91 8.22 -24.86 -1.71
C ASP A 91 6.71 -24.97 -1.97
N GLY A 92 5.95 -23.91 -1.70
CA GLY A 92 4.50 -23.90 -1.99
C GLY A 92 3.81 -22.56 -1.85
N GLY A 93 4.36 -21.49 -2.44
CA GLY A 93 3.73 -20.17 -2.43
C GLY A 93 2.44 -20.09 -3.27
N GLY A 94 1.39 -19.50 -2.69
CA GLY A 94 0.24 -18.94 -3.40
C GLY A 94 -1.03 -19.77 -3.39
N ALA A 95 -1.88 -19.58 -2.37
CA ALA A 95 -3.21 -20.18 -2.28
C ALA A 95 -4.29 -19.08 -2.27
N TRP A 96 -5.09 -18.99 -3.34
CA TRP A 96 -6.20 -18.05 -3.45
C TRP A 96 -7.51 -18.74 -3.08
N HIS A 97 -7.93 -18.65 -1.82
CA HIS A 97 -9.17 -19.30 -1.38
C HIS A 97 -10.40 -18.51 -1.86
N ASN A 98 -11.47 -19.21 -2.25
CA ASN A 98 -12.72 -18.66 -2.82
C ASN A 98 -13.60 -17.91 -1.79
N SER A 99 -13.03 -17.10 -0.89
CA SER A 99 -13.83 -16.08 -0.19
C SER A 99 -14.20 -14.99 -1.20
N TYR A 100 -15.42 -15.07 -1.73
CA TYR A 100 -15.99 -14.14 -2.71
C TYR A 100 -15.77 -12.67 -2.32
N LEU A 101 -15.73 -12.37 -1.02
CA LEU A 101 -15.58 -11.02 -0.50
C LEU A 101 -14.15 -10.47 -0.65
N ASP A 102 -13.12 -11.25 -0.31
CA ASP A 102 -11.72 -10.80 -0.44
C ASP A 102 -11.30 -10.72 -1.90
N LYS A 103 -11.68 -11.74 -2.69
CA LYS A 103 -11.51 -11.75 -4.15
C LYS A 103 -12.19 -10.54 -4.79
N GLY A 104 -13.45 -10.30 -4.45
CA GLY A 104 -14.20 -9.17 -4.97
C GLY A 104 -13.56 -7.83 -4.61
N ILE A 105 -13.02 -7.68 -3.41
CA ILE A 105 -12.29 -6.46 -3.01
C ILE A 105 -11.02 -6.28 -3.85
N LEU A 106 -10.19 -7.31 -3.97
CA LEU A 106 -8.91 -7.22 -4.67
C LEU A 106 -9.07 -7.00 -6.17
N GLU A 107 -10.03 -7.70 -6.80
CA GLU A 107 -10.39 -7.51 -8.21
C GLU A 107 -11.03 -6.12 -8.43
N LYS A 108 -11.96 -5.68 -7.56
CA LYS A 108 -12.63 -4.36 -7.65
C LYS A 108 -11.65 -3.19 -7.60
N TYR A 109 -10.60 -3.30 -6.79
CA TYR A 109 -9.57 -2.27 -6.69
C TYR A 109 -8.43 -2.43 -7.72
N GLY A 110 -8.51 -3.43 -8.61
CA GLY A 110 -7.52 -3.68 -9.66
C GLY A 110 -6.13 -4.05 -9.13
N LEU A 111 -6.07 -4.59 -7.90
CA LEU A 111 -4.81 -4.98 -7.26
C LEU A 111 -4.30 -6.33 -7.79
N VAL A 112 -5.22 -7.17 -8.23
CA VAL A 112 -4.94 -8.47 -8.82
C VAL A 112 -5.70 -8.64 -10.12
N GLU A 113 -5.14 -9.47 -10.99
CA GLU A 113 -5.76 -9.92 -12.23
C GLU A 113 -5.95 -11.43 -12.18
N THR A 114 -7.15 -11.85 -12.55
CA THR A 114 -7.51 -13.26 -12.58
C THR A 114 -7.72 -13.69 -14.02
N PHE A 115 -7.10 -14.80 -14.43
CA PHE A 115 -7.11 -15.29 -15.80
C PHE A 115 -7.13 -16.83 -15.82
N GLU A 116 -7.39 -17.43 -16.97
CA GLU A 116 -7.33 -18.88 -17.14
C GLU A 116 -6.08 -19.28 -17.92
N GLU A 117 -5.37 -20.30 -17.43
CA GLU A 117 -4.19 -20.86 -18.06
C GLU A 117 -4.24 -22.38 -17.93
N GLY A 118 -4.24 -23.10 -19.05
CA GLY A 118 -4.25 -24.57 -19.05
C GLY A 118 -5.49 -25.20 -18.37
N GLY A 119 -6.65 -24.55 -18.45
CA GLY A 119 -7.89 -25.01 -17.80
C GLY A 119 -7.92 -24.77 -16.29
N GLN A 120 -6.93 -24.05 -15.75
CA GLN A 120 -6.89 -23.66 -14.34
C GLN A 120 -7.01 -22.15 -14.22
N ARG A 121 -7.79 -21.70 -13.22
CA ARG A 121 -7.89 -20.29 -12.90
C ARG A 121 -6.67 -19.86 -12.10
N MET A 122 -5.97 -18.84 -12.60
CA MET A 122 -4.74 -18.28 -12.05
C MET A 122 -4.97 -16.83 -11.64
N VAL A 123 -4.23 -16.36 -10.64
CA VAL A 123 -4.28 -15.00 -10.12
C VAL A 123 -2.88 -14.44 -10.05
N LYS A 124 -2.69 -13.20 -10.47
CA LYS A 124 -1.41 -12.48 -10.35
C LYS A 124 -1.63 -11.08 -9.79
N ALA A 125 -0.65 -10.53 -9.10
CA ALA A 125 -0.69 -9.13 -8.70
C ALA A 125 -0.48 -8.22 -9.91
N THR A 126 -1.28 -7.15 -10.00
CA THR A 126 -1.15 -6.17 -11.06
C THR A 126 0.10 -5.33 -10.84
N GLN A 127 0.91 -5.11 -11.87
CA GLN A 127 2.18 -4.38 -11.76
C GLN A 127 2.02 -2.84 -11.87
N THR A 128 0.93 -2.28 -11.33
CA THR A 128 0.72 -0.83 -11.37
C THR A 128 1.45 -0.10 -10.24
N SER A 129 1.67 1.21 -10.41
CA SER A 129 2.20 2.08 -9.34
C SER A 129 1.28 2.14 -8.11
N LEU A 130 -0.04 2.01 -8.32
CA LEU A 130 -1.02 1.92 -7.24
C LEU A 130 -0.82 0.65 -6.41
N THR A 131 -0.71 -0.50 -7.08
CA THR A 131 -0.51 -1.80 -6.43
C THR A 131 0.78 -1.82 -5.60
N LYS A 132 1.87 -1.28 -6.15
CA LYS A 132 3.15 -1.10 -5.44
C LYS A 132 3.02 -0.20 -4.21
N ALA A 133 2.29 0.91 -4.32
CA ALA A 133 2.06 1.82 -3.21
C ALA A 133 1.23 1.17 -2.08
N VAL A 134 0.18 0.43 -2.44
CA VAL A 134 -0.65 -0.33 -1.49
C VAL A 134 0.20 -1.36 -0.75
N TYR A 135 1.02 -2.14 -1.47
CA TYR A 135 1.94 -3.11 -0.88
C TYR A 135 2.91 -2.44 0.11
N LYS A 136 3.58 -1.35 -0.30
CA LYS A 136 4.53 -0.63 0.57
C LYS A 136 3.88 -0.12 1.85
N ILE A 137 2.65 0.38 1.78
CA ILE A 137 1.90 0.84 2.96
C ILE A 137 1.60 -0.34 3.88
N LEU A 138 1.09 -1.46 3.35
CA LEU A 138 0.77 -2.65 4.14
C LEU A 138 2.02 -3.24 4.81
N PHE A 139 3.10 -3.41 4.06
CA PHE A 139 4.38 -3.92 4.55
C PHE A 139 4.93 -3.08 5.71
N SER A 140 4.96 -1.74 5.53
CA SER A 140 5.42 -0.82 6.59
C SER A 140 4.59 -0.86 7.87
N GLN A 141 3.31 -1.25 7.76
CA GLN A 141 2.41 -1.37 8.90
C GLN A 141 2.58 -2.73 9.60
N ASP A 142 2.74 -3.82 8.85
CA ASP A 142 3.04 -5.16 9.39
C ASP A 142 4.37 -5.17 10.16
N GLU A 143 5.41 -4.52 9.65
CA GLU A 143 6.67 -4.34 10.39
C GLU A 143 6.48 -3.59 11.72
N ARG A 144 5.68 -2.52 11.71
CA ARG A 144 5.37 -1.76 12.94
C ARG A 144 4.60 -2.60 13.96
N GLU A 145 3.71 -3.49 13.51
CA GLU A 145 2.98 -4.40 14.39
C GLU A 145 3.88 -5.48 14.97
N LYS A 146 4.77 -6.07 14.16
CA LYS A 146 5.81 -7.01 14.60
C LYS A 146 6.76 -6.39 15.64
N LEU A 147 7.14 -5.13 15.47
CA LEU A 147 7.96 -4.41 16.45
C LEU A 147 7.23 -4.20 17.78
N LYS A 148 5.94 -3.85 17.73
CA LYS A 148 5.13 -3.67 18.94
C LYS A 148 4.96 -4.97 19.72
N THR A 149 4.64 -6.07 19.04
CA THR A 149 4.49 -7.38 19.71
C THR A 149 5.80 -7.85 20.34
N ASN A 150 6.93 -7.71 19.65
CA ASN A 150 8.25 -8.07 20.19
C ASN A 150 8.68 -7.18 21.38
N SER A 151 8.30 -5.90 21.40
CA SER A 151 8.56 -5.01 22.54
C SER A 151 7.74 -5.37 23.78
N PHE A 152 6.50 -5.86 23.57
CA PHE A 152 5.60 -6.28 24.65
C PHE A 152 6.08 -7.58 25.31
N SER A 153 6.55 -8.55 24.51
CA SER A 153 7.09 -9.82 25.02
C SER A 153 8.38 -9.66 25.83
N ARG A 154 9.15 -8.58 25.64
CA ARG A 154 10.33 -8.27 26.45
C ARG A 154 10.02 -7.50 27.74
N GLY A 155 8.82 -6.89 27.86
CA GLY A 155 8.42 -6.08 29.01
C GLY A 155 7.87 -6.88 30.20
N ASP A 156 7.29 -8.06 29.98
CA ASP A 156 6.68 -8.86 31.06
C ASP A 156 7.62 -9.91 31.69
N GLY A 157 8.82 -10.11 31.13
CA GLY A 157 9.81 -11.05 31.69
C GLY A 157 10.56 -10.57 32.94
N ARG A 158 10.23 -9.37 33.48
CA ARG A 158 10.93 -8.77 34.64
C ARG A 158 10.06 -8.60 35.90
N ARG A 159 8.92 -9.30 36.01
CA ARG A 159 8.03 -9.17 37.18
C ARG A 159 7.88 -10.39 38.10
N ASN A 160 8.62 -11.48 37.87
CA ASN A 160 8.57 -12.67 38.75
C ASN A 160 9.95 -13.19 39.19
N LEU A 161 10.86 -12.29 39.58
CA LEU A 161 12.05 -12.66 40.33
C LEU A 161 12.27 -11.65 41.46
N THR A 162 11.53 -11.82 42.54
CA THR A 162 11.93 -11.36 43.87
C THR A 162 11.95 -12.58 44.78
N PRO A 163 13.04 -12.77 45.55
CA PRO A 163 13.26 -13.96 46.38
C PRO A 163 12.24 -14.11 47.50
#